data_AF-W1XQQ2-F1
#
_entry.id   AF-W1XQQ2-F1
#
_cell.length_a   1.000
_cell.length_b   1.000
_cell.length_c   1.000
_cell.angle_alpha   90.00
_cell.angle_beta   90.00
_cell.angle_gamma   90.00
#
_symmetry.space_group_name_H-M   'P 1'
#
loop_
_entity.id
_entity.type
_entity.pdbx_description
1 polymer ?
#
loop_
_entity_poly.entity_id
_entity_poly.type
_entity_poly.pdbx_seq_one_letter_code
_entity_poly.pdbx_strand_id
1 'polypeptide(L)'
;DPTLTFTLPEKQVKNGVIDTFVHTTEQYLTYPVEGRIQDRFSEGILKSMIEIGKETVENPENYDIRANHVWASTLALNGLIGAGVPQDWATHLIGHELTAAYHLDHGITLAIV
;
A
#
# COMPACT_ATOMS: atom_id res chain seq x y z
N ASP A 1 -11.46 12.42 4.89
CA ASP A 1 -12.01 13.13 3.72
C ASP A 1 -11.03 12.98 2.56
N PRO A 2 -11.40 12.26 1.47
CA PRO A 2 -10.54 12.06 0.31
C PRO A 2 -10.17 13.35 -0.43
N THR A 3 -11.01 14.38 -0.38
CA THR A 3 -10.81 15.64 -1.13
C THR A 3 -9.58 16.40 -0.64
N LEU A 4 -9.19 16.22 0.63
CA LEU A 4 -7.95 16.78 1.20
C LEU A 4 -6.69 16.27 0.51
N THR A 5 -6.79 15.20 -0.28
CA THR A 5 -5.65 14.59 -0.97
C THR A 5 -5.53 14.98 -2.44
N PHE A 6 -6.49 15.75 -2.98
CA PHE A 6 -6.47 16.18 -4.39
C PHE A 6 -5.29 17.09 -4.72
N THR A 7 -4.76 17.80 -3.74
CA THR A 7 -3.63 18.73 -3.91
C THR A 7 -2.27 18.08 -3.66
N LEU A 8 -2.21 16.77 -3.37
CA LEU A 8 -0.94 16.08 -3.20
C LEU A 8 -0.16 16.07 -4.52
N PRO A 9 1.17 16.29 -4.49
CA PRO A 9 2.00 16.11 -5.67
C PRO A 9 1.89 14.68 -6.20
N GLU A 10 1.89 14.53 -7.53
CA GLU A 10 1.80 13.23 -8.22
C GLU A 10 2.77 12.18 -7.65
N LYS A 11 4.01 12.59 -7.34
CA LYS A 11 5.04 11.74 -6.72
C LYS A 11 4.57 11.14 -5.40
N GLN A 12 3.91 11.93 -4.54
CA GLN A 12 3.40 11.44 -3.25
C GLN A 12 2.22 10.49 -3.43
N VAL A 13 1.36 10.73 -4.42
CA VAL A 13 0.26 9.81 -4.73
C VAL A 13 0.79 8.46 -5.20
N LYS A 14 1.80 8.46 -6.10
CA LYS A 14 2.50 7.24 -6.54
C LYS A 14 3.13 6.49 -5.37
N ASN A 15 3.85 7.19 -4.48
CA ASN A 15 4.44 6.58 -3.29
C ASN A 15 3.36 5.93 -2.40
N GLY A 16 2.22 6.60 -2.19
CA GLY A 16 1.12 6.06 -1.40
C GLY A 16 0.49 4.80 -2.00
N VAL A 17 0.36 4.73 -3.34
CA VAL A 17 -0.12 3.52 -4.03
C VAL A 17 0.83 2.35 -3.78
N ILE A 18 2.14 2.57 -3.98
CA ILE A 18 3.15 1.53 -3.80
C ILE A 18 3.20 1.06 -2.34
N ASP A 19 3.27 2.00 -1.40
CA ASP A 19 3.38 1.72 0.02
C ASP A 19 2.15 0.94 0.52
N THR A 20 0.93 1.31 0.07
CA THR A 20 -0.30 0.56 0.36
C THR A 20 -0.21 -0.89 -0.12
N PHE A 21 0.30 -1.08 -1.34
CA PHE A 21 0.44 -2.42 -1.94
C PHE A 21 1.44 -3.26 -1.15
N VAL A 22 2.61 -2.70 -0.84
CA VAL A 22 3.69 -3.42 -0.15
C VAL A 22 3.33 -3.71 1.32
N HIS A 23 2.71 -2.77 2.03
CA HIS A 23 2.17 -3.03 3.37
C HIS A 23 1.19 -4.22 3.38
N THR A 24 0.39 -4.37 2.32
CA THR A 24 -0.53 -5.51 2.21
C THR A 24 0.23 -6.80 1.94
N THR A 25 1.23 -6.81 1.05
CA THR A 25 2.00 -8.02 0.74
C THR A 25 2.88 -8.48 1.91
N GLU A 26 3.44 -7.56 2.70
CA GLU A 26 4.25 -7.88 3.90
C GLU A 26 3.46 -8.64 4.98
N GLN A 27 2.13 -8.60 4.92
CA GLN A 27 1.21 -9.30 5.82
C GLN A 27 0.50 -10.51 5.17
N TYR A 28 0.75 -10.77 3.87
CA TYR A 28 0.03 -11.77 3.07
C TYR A 28 0.95 -12.76 2.35
N LEU A 29 2.01 -12.28 1.70
CA LEU A 29 2.98 -13.10 0.96
C LEU A 29 4.02 -13.69 1.91
N THR A 30 3.55 -14.43 2.91
CA THR A 30 4.37 -15.00 3.98
C THR A 30 4.32 -16.53 3.96
N TYR A 31 3.64 -17.15 4.92
CA TYR A 31 3.49 -18.60 5.04
C TYR A 31 2.00 -18.97 5.20
N PRO A 32 1.55 -20.11 4.65
CA PRO A 32 0.17 -20.54 4.78
C PRO A 32 -0.17 -20.90 6.23
N VAL A 33 -1.20 -20.25 6.78
CA VAL A 33 -1.67 -20.47 8.17
C VAL A 33 -3.19 -20.67 8.28
N GLU A 34 -3.87 -20.96 7.16
CA GLU A 34 -5.35 -21.03 7.06
C GLU A 34 -6.08 -19.76 7.55
N GLY A 35 -5.44 -18.59 7.41
CA GLY A 35 -5.99 -17.26 7.73
C GLY A 35 -6.99 -16.75 6.69
N ARG A 36 -8.04 -17.53 6.39
CA ARG A 36 -8.91 -17.30 5.23
C ARG A 36 -9.53 -15.90 5.15
N ILE A 37 -9.86 -15.28 6.28
CA ILE A 37 -10.42 -13.91 6.29
C ILE A 37 -9.33 -12.89 5.94
N GLN A 38 -8.17 -13.02 6.56
CA GLN A 38 -6.99 -12.19 6.30
C GLN A 38 -6.56 -12.30 4.84
N ASP A 39 -6.55 -13.52 4.28
CA ASP A 39 -6.24 -13.76 2.87
C ASP A 39 -7.21 -13.02 1.95
N ARG A 40 -8.52 -13.18 2.17
CA ARG A 40 -9.54 -12.54 1.32
C ARG A 40 -9.54 -11.02 1.42
N PHE A 41 -9.29 -10.48 2.61
CA PHE A 41 -9.16 -9.03 2.79
C PHE A 41 -7.91 -8.50 2.09
N SER A 42 -6.78 -9.17 2.24
CA SER A 42 -5.53 -8.81 1.57
C SER A 42 -5.68 -8.86 0.04
N GLU A 43 -6.24 -9.95 -0.49
CA GLU A 43 -6.54 -10.10 -1.92
C GLU A 43 -7.48 -9.00 -2.44
N GLY A 44 -8.48 -8.61 -1.65
CA GLY A 44 -9.41 -7.53 -2.00
C GLY A 44 -8.71 -6.18 -2.09
N ILE A 45 -7.82 -5.87 -1.13
CA ILE A 45 -7.03 -4.64 -1.14
C ILE A 45 -6.11 -4.62 -2.37
N LEU A 46 -5.33 -5.69 -2.59
CA LEU A 46 -4.38 -5.79 -3.70
C LEU A 46 -5.08 -5.65 -5.07
N LYS A 47 -6.21 -6.34 -5.27
CA LYS A 47 -6.99 -6.22 -6.51
C LYS A 47 -7.54 -4.82 -6.71
N SER A 48 -8.11 -4.22 -5.67
CA SER A 48 -8.59 -2.83 -5.71
C SER A 48 -7.46 -1.87 -6.10
N MET A 49 -6.27 -2.03 -5.52
CA MET A 49 -5.11 -1.20 -5.85
C MET A 49 -4.62 -1.39 -7.29
N ILE A 50 -4.70 -2.60 -7.86
CA ILE A 50 -4.39 -2.84 -9.28
C ILE A 50 -5.39 -2.12 -10.19
N GLU A 51 -6.67 -2.17 -9.83
CA GLU A 51 -7.75 -1.54 -10.61
C GLU A 51 -7.66 0.00 -10.59
N ILE A 52 -7.40 0.60 -9.42
CA ILE A 52 -7.48 2.06 -9.25
C ILE A 52 -6.12 2.76 -9.23
N GLY A 53 -5.01 2.04 -9.05
CA GLY A 53 -3.71 2.61 -8.72
C GLY A 53 -3.13 3.54 -9.79
N LYS A 54 -3.37 3.23 -11.07
CA LYS A 54 -3.00 4.13 -12.18
C LYS A 54 -3.93 5.34 -12.25
N GLU A 55 -5.23 5.10 -12.17
CA GLU A 55 -6.24 6.15 -12.32
C GLU A 55 -6.17 7.20 -11.20
N THR A 56 -5.88 6.79 -9.96
CA THR A 56 -5.75 7.75 -8.84
C THR A 56 -4.58 8.71 -9.01
N VAL A 57 -3.58 8.37 -9.82
CA VAL A 57 -2.42 9.22 -10.13
C VAL A 57 -2.74 10.13 -11.32
N GLU A 58 -3.38 9.60 -12.36
CA GLU A 58 -3.67 10.33 -13.60
C GLU A 58 -4.88 11.29 -13.46
N ASN A 59 -5.83 10.99 -12.57
CA ASN A 59 -7.05 11.77 -12.36
C ASN A 59 -7.20 12.16 -10.87
N PRO A 60 -6.39 13.11 -10.36
CA PRO A 60 -6.26 13.39 -8.93
C PRO A 60 -7.53 13.93 -8.25
N GLU A 61 -8.46 14.50 -9.02
CA GLU A 61 -9.74 15.03 -8.51
C GLU A 61 -10.92 14.04 -8.68
N ASN A 62 -10.68 12.83 -9.19
CA ASN A 62 -11.72 11.79 -9.21
C ASN A 62 -11.98 11.29 -7.78
N TYR A 63 -13.09 11.76 -7.20
CA TYR A 63 -13.46 11.48 -5.82
C TYR A 63 -13.56 9.99 -5.52
N ASP A 64 -14.25 9.21 -6.35
CA ASP A 64 -14.52 7.80 -6.06
C ASP A 64 -13.23 6.97 -6.08
N ILE A 65 -12.37 7.22 -7.07
CA ILE A 65 -11.06 6.58 -7.17
C ILE A 65 -10.18 6.93 -5.97
N ARG A 66 -10.15 8.22 -5.59
CA ARG A 66 -9.36 8.69 -4.47
C ARG A 66 -9.89 8.16 -3.15
N ALA A 67 -11.21 8.09 -2.96
CA ALA A 67 -11.85 7.51 -1.79
C ALA A 67 -11.46 6.03 -1.63
N ASN A 68 -11.52 5.26 -2.71
CA ASN A 68 -11.10 3.86 -2.70
C ASN A 68 -9.61 3.72 -2.33
N HIS A 69 -8.74 4.57 -2.89
CA HIS A 69 -7.33 4.56 -2.52
C HIS A 69 -7.13 4.90 -1.04
N VAL A 70 -7.75 5.96 -0.48
CA VAL A 70 -7.60 6.31 0.96
C VAL A 70 -8.05 5.14 1.83
N TRP A 71 -9.16 4.51 1.48
CA TRP A 71 -9.72 3.44 2.27
C TRP A 71 -8.89 2.15 2.20
N ALA A 72 -8.40 1.80 1.01
CA ALA A 72 -7.46 0.69 0.82
C ALA A 72 -6.18 0.91 1.65
N SER A 73 -5.58 2.10 1.60
CA SER A 73 -4.41 2.46 2.41
C SER A 73 -4.69 2.33 3.91
N THR A 74 -5.87 2.74 4.35
CA THR A 74 -6.29 2.62 5.75
C THR A 74 -6.35 1.14 6.17
N LEU A 75 -6.97 0.28 5.36
CA LEU A 75 -7.09 -1.15 5.67
C LEU A 75 -5.75 -1.91 5.57
N ALA A 76 -4.86 -1.49 4.68
CA ALA A 76 -3.53 -2.09 4.55
C ALA A 76 -2.68 -1.95 5.82
N LEU A 77 -2.89 -0.90 6.63
CA LEU A 77 -2.13 -0.62 7.85
C LEU A 77 -2.96 -0.59 9.15
N ASN A 78 -4.26 -0.92 9.14
CA ASN A 78 -5.07 -0.89 10.36
C ASN A 78 -4.87 -2.11 11.29
N GLY A 79 -4.07 -3.09 10.86
CA GLY A 79 -3.78 -4.32 11.59
C GLY A 79 -4.77 -5.47 11.39
N LEU A 80 -5.91 -5.26 10.72
CA LEU A 80 -6.93 -6.29 10.49
C LEU A 80 -6.36 -7.46 9.68
N ILE A 81 -5.65 -7.15 8.59
CA ILE A 81 -5.12 -8.18 7.68
C ILE A 81 -3.90 -8.92 8.27
N GLY A 82 -3.16 -8.29 9.17
CA GLY A 82 -2.02 -8.90 9.86
C GLY A 82 -2.36 -9.61 11.18
N ALA A 83 -3.62 -9.58 11.62
CA ALA A 83 -4.02 -10.12 12.92
C ALA A 83 -3.96 -11.65 12.93
N GLY A 84 -3.03 -12.22 13.71
CA GLY A 84 -2.90 -13.67 13.88
C GLY A 84 -2.30 -14.41 12.67
N VAL A 85 -1.65 -13.69 11.75
CA VAL A 85 -0.92 -14.27 10.61
C VAL A 85 0.56 -13.83 10.63
N PRO A 86 1.48 -14.60 10.01
CA PRO A 86 2.87 -14.21 9.89
C PRO A 86 3.02 -12.92 9.07
N GLN A 87 4.02 -12.11 9.43
CA GLN A 87 4.40 -10.88 8.73
C GLN A 87 5.90 -10.93 8.44
N ASP A 88 6.33 -10.34 7.33
CA ASP A 88 7.73 -10.37 6.87
C ASP A 88 8.48 -9.10 7.31
N TRP A 89 8.12 -7.95 6.75
CA TRP A 89 8.74 -6.63 6.91
C TRP A 89 10.17 -6.49 6.36
N ALA A 90 10.75 -7.52 5.74
CA ALA A 90 12.09 -7.43 5.20
C ALA A 90 12.23 -6.40 4.08
N THR A 91 11.21 -6.24 3.23
CA THR A 91 11.22 -5.23 2.14
C THR A 91 11.31 -3.84 2.73
N HIS A 92 10.49 -3.55 3.75
CA HIS A 92 10.55 -2.29 4.49
C HIS A 92 11.92 -2.04 5.14
N LEU A 93 12.49 -3.05 5.81
CA LEU A 93 13.76 -2.89 6.50
C LEU A 93 14.92 -2.62 5.52
N ILE A 94 14.97 -3.30 4.37
CA ILE A 94 15.96 -3.02 3.33
C ILE A 94 15.71 -1.63 2.70
N GLY A 95 14.45 -1.28 2.45
CA GLY A 95 14.06 0.01 1.88
C GLY A 95 14.45 1.20 2.78
N HIS A 96 14.35 1.04 4.10
CA HIS A 96 14.81 2.05 5.06
C HIS A 96 16.31 2.38 4.90
N GLU A 97 17.15 1.36 4.68
CA GLU A 97 18.60 1.57 4.48
C GLU A 97 18.89 2.30 3.16
N LEU A 98 18.13 2.01 2.08
CA LEU A 98 18.24 2.76 0.83
C LEU A 98 17.80 4.22 1.00
N THR A 99 16.75 4.47 1.78
CA THR A 99 16.29 5.82 2.12
C THR A 99 17.37 6.57 2.91
N ALA A 100 17.96 5.93 3.91
CA ALA A 100 18.99 6.52 4.76
C ALA A 100 20.27 6.86 3.97
N ALA A 101 20.70 5.96 3.09
CA ALA A 101 21.95 6.11 2.33
C ALA A 101 21.83 7.06 1.13
N TYR A 102 20.68 7.07 0.44
CA TYR A 102 20.53 7.72 -0.87
C TYR A 102 19.42 8.78 -0.92
N HIS A 103 18.71 9.03 0.19
CA HIS A 103 17.62 10.00 0.26
C HIS A 103 16.50 9.75 -0.76
N LEU A 104 16.30 8.48 -1.12
CA LEU A 104 15.18 8.05 -1.95
C LEU A 104 13.89 8.09 -1.13
N ASP A 105 12.76 8.35 -1.79
CA ASP A 105 11.46 8.29 -1.13
C ASP A 105 11.15 6.84 -0.72
N HIS A 106 10.50 6.68 0.43
CA HIS A 106 10.11 5.39 0.99
C HIS A 106 9.44 4.47 -0.04
N GLY A 107 8.34 4.90 -0.67
CA GLY A 107 7.64 4.12 -1.69
C GLY A 107 8.49 3.76 -2.91
N ILE A 108 9.50 4.57 -3.26
CA ILE A 108 10.44 4.24 -4.34
C ILE A 108 11.39 3.12 -3.89
N THR A 109 11.87 3.16 -2.65
CA THR A 109 12.74 2.09 -2.13
C THR A 109 12.01 0.75 -2.05
N LEU A 110 10.73 0.76 -1.66
CA LEU A 110 9.90 -0.43 -1.64
C LEU A 110 9.59 -0.99 -3.03
N ALA A 111 9.56 -0.16 -4.07
CA ALA A 111 9.38 -0.63 -5.44
C ALA A 111 10.66 -1.22 -6.05
N ILE A 112 11.84 -0.87 -5.52
CA ILE A 112 13.13 -1.35 -6.00
C ILE A 112 13.44 -2.75 -5.45
N VAL A 113 13.15 -2.96 -4.17
CA VAL A 113 13.37 -4.22 -3.44
C VAL A 113 12.31 -5.23 -3.84
#